data_AF-A0A067NHK2-F1
#
_entry.id   AF-A0A067NHK2-F1
#
_cell.length_a   1.000
_cell.length_b   1.000
_cell.length_c   1.000
_cell.angle_alpha   90.00
_cell.angle_beta   90.00
_cell.angle_gamma   90.00
#
_symmetry.space_group_name_H-M   'P 1'
#
loop_
_entity.id
_entity.type
_entity.pdbx_description
1 polymer ?
#
loop_
_entity_poly.entity_id
_entity_poly.type
_entity_poly.pdbx_seq_one_letter_code
_entity_poly.pdbx_strand_id
1 'polypeptide(L)'
;MPTQLVTTDITRINAKRIEDAKAKFIEAKRIEDAKAKFSLSLLPYYRNALEDGEYKAFLMAARVLVLDRFPPLGLDPSSKEYEERVLAEVEAFDLDMMLSRIHPDHRDVPASTGDWRPYLTLYEDRKRRREEWEATGGGRPIDHQYIVAFDVEEPKTPYLTAFLSCFVG
;
A
#
# COMPACT_ATOMS: atom_id res chain seq x y z
N MET A 1 45.58 -25.59 16.65
CA MET A 1 44.14 -25.93 16.68
C MET A 1 43.30 -24.67 16.44
N PRO A 2 42.73 -24.45 15.24
CA PRO A 2 41.91 -23.27 14.92
C PRO A 2 40.40 -23.57 14.68
N THR A 3 39.97 -24.82 14.80
CA THR A 3 38.67 -25.27 14.26
C THR A 3 37.44 -24.79 15.04
N GLN A 4 37.56 -24.53 16.35
CA GLN A 4 36.44 -24.12 17.22
C GLN A 4 36.03 -22.64 17.06
N LEU A 5 36.98 -21.74 16.80
CA LEU A 5 36.67 -20.31 16.56
C LEU A 5 35.91 -20.12 15.24
N VAL A 6 36.36 -20.79 14.17
CA VAL A 6 35.73 -20.70 12.83
C VAL A 6 34.31 -21.27 12.81
N THR A 7 34.05 -22.36 13.54
CA THR A 7 32.69 -22.94 13.63
C THR A 7 31.71 -22.05 14.40
N THR A 8 32.19 -21.35 15.43
CA THR A 8 31.36 -20.40 16.21
C THR A 8 30.96 -19.20 15.36
N ASP A 9 31.89 -18.68 14.55
CA ASP A 9 31.64 -17.55 13.65
C ASP A 9 30.69 -17.90 12.49
N ILE A 10 30.85 -19.07 11.87
CA ILE A 10 29.93 -19.52 10.80
C ILE A 10 28.51 -19.73 11.35
N THR A 11 28.37 -20.29 12.55
CA THR A 11 27.07 -20.49 13.19
C THR A 11 26.40 -19.15 13.49
N ARG A 12 27.15 -18.16 13.97
CA ARG A 12 26.65 -16.80 14.23
C ARG A 12 26.22 -16.08 12.95
N ILE A 13 27.00 -16.21 11.87
CA ILE A 13 26.66 -15.63 10.55
C ILE A 13 25.36 -16.27 10.02
N ASN A 14 25.23 -17.58 10.09
CA ASN A 14 24.03 -18.28 9.62
C ASN A 14 22.80 -17.95 10.47
N ALA A 15 22.94 -17.85 11.80
CA ALA A 15 21.86 -17.43 12.69
C ALA A 15 21.35 -16.03 12.34
N LYS A 16 22.26 -15.07 12.14
CA LYS A 16 21.89 -13.71 11.71
C LYS A 16 21.17 -13.69 10.37
N ARG A 17 21.64 -14.45 9.38
CA ARG A 17 20.97 -14.56 8.06
C ARG A 17 19.56 -15.12 8.18
N ILE A 18 19.34 -16.09 9.06
CA ILE A 18 18.01 -16.66 9.32
C ILE A 18 17.10 -15.61 9.98
N GLU A 19 17.63 -14.85 10.93
CA GLU A 19 16.90 -13.77 11.60
C GLU A 19 16.50 -12.66 10.60
N ASP A 20 17.43 -12.20 9.77
CA ASP A 20 17.18 -11.21 8.72
C ASP A 20 16.13 -11.71 7.71
N ALA A 21 16.19 -12.99 7.33
CA ALA A 21 15.21 -13.60 6.42
C ALA A 21 13.81 -13.69 7.06
N LYS A 22 13.73 -14.04 8.35
CA LYS A 22 12.47 -14.04 9.09
C LYS A 22 11.87 -12.63 9.20
N ALA A 23 12.69 -11.63 9.50
CA ALA A 23 12.25 -10.24 9.58
C ALA A 23 11.66 -9.76 8.25
N LYS A 24 12.32 -10.07 7.12
CA LYS A 24 11.80 -9.75 5.78
C LYS A 24 10.49 -10.45 5.47
N PHE A 25 10.35 -11.72 5.85
CA PHE A 25 9.11 -12.47 5.63
C PHE A 25 7.95 -11.89 6.45
N ILE A 26 8.18 -11.57 7.73
CA ILE A 26 7.18 -10.96 8.60
C ILE A 26 6.74 -9.61 8.03
N GLU A 27 7.69 -8.80 7.55
CA GLU A 27 7.38 -7.51 6.95
C GLU A 27 6.57 -7.64 5.66
N ALA A 28 6.96 -8.55 4.77
CA ALA A 28 6.22 -8.80 3.54
C ALA A 28 4.76 -9.22 3.83
N LYS A 29 4.56 -10.12 4.80
CA LYS A 29 3.22 -10.55 5.22
C LYS A 29 2.41 -9.39 5.79
N ARG A 30 3.02 -8.53 6.61
CA ARG A 30 2.36 -7.36 7.18
C ARG A 30 1.89 -6.38 6.10
N ILE A 31 2.71 -6.17 5.08
CA ILE A 31 2.37 -5.34 3.92
C ILE A 31 1.21 -5.97 3.14
N GLU A 32 1.23 -7.28 2.90
CA GLU A 32 0.15 -8.01 2.24
C GLU A 32 -1.18 -7.90 3.00
N ASP A 33 -1.17 -8.11 4.32
CA ASP A 33 -2.34 -7.94 5.19
C ASP A 33 -2.87 -6.48 5.15
N ALA A 34 -1.98 -5.49 5.08
CA ALA A 34 -2.37 -4.08 4.98
C ALA A 34 -3.01 -3.74 3.64
N LYS A 35 -2.51 -4.31 2.53
CA LYS A 35 -3.10 -4.16 1.19
C LYS A 35 -4.49 -4.77 1.14
N ALA A 36 -4.66 -6.00 1.66
CA ALA A 36 -5.97 -6.65 1.71
C ALA A 36 -6.99 -5.83 2.53
N LYS A 37 -6.58 -5.30 3.69
CA LYS A 37 -7.45 -4.40 4.49
C LYS A 37 -7.81 -3.12 3.74
N PHE A 38 -6.85 -2.52 3.04
CA PHE A 38 -7.08 -1.32 2.26
C PHE A 38 -8.08 -1.57 1.12
N SER A 39 -7.89 -2.64 0.34
CA SER A 39 -8.84 -3.13 -0.66
C SER A 39 -10.25 -3.29 -0.10
N LEU A 40 -10.39 -4.05 1.00
CA LEU A 40 -11.67 -4.26 1.66
C LEU A 40 -12.35 -2.96 2.08
N SER A 41 -11.58 -1.97 2.55
CA SER A 41 -12.12 -0.66 2.95
C SER A 41 -12.70 0.15 1.80
N LEU A 42 -12.19 -0.05 0.58
CA LEU A 42 -12.62 0.64 -0.63
C LEU A 42 -13.76 -0.07 -1.36
N LEU A 43 -13.96 -1.34 -1.06
CA LEU A 43 -14.91 -2.22 -1.73
C LEU A 43 -16.37 -1.70 -1.75
N PRO A 44 -16.93 -1.12 -0.67
CA PRO A 44 -18.29 -0.55 -0.71
C PRO A 44 -18.43 0.55 -1.78
N TYR A 45 -17.41 1.40 -1.90
CA TYR A 45 -17.39 2.50 -2.85
C TYR A 45 -17.16 2.01 -4.28
N TYR A 46 -16.30 1.00 -4.46
CA TYR A 46 -16.11 0.35 -5.75
C TYR A 46 -17.42 -0.27 -6.27
N ARG A 47 -18.19 -0.91 -5.38
CA ARG A 47 -19.49 -1.50 -5.73
C ARG A 47 -20.51 -0.44 -6.16
N ASN A 48 -20.58 0.68 -5.45
CA ASN A 48 -21.40 1.82 -5.89
C ASN A 48 -20.95 2.32 -7.28
N ALA A 49 -19.65 2.54 -7.49
CA ALA A 49 -19.12 2.96 -8.79
C ALA A 49 -19.35 1.92 -9.91
N LEU A 50 -19.41 0.62 -9.59
CA LEU A 50 -19.77 -0.42 -10.54
C LEU A 50 -21.24 -0.32 -10.97
N GLU A 51 -22.14 -0.08 -10.03
CA GLU A 51 -23.58 0.09 -10.29
C GLU A 51 -23.84 1.33 -11.16
N ASP A 52 -23.10 2.42 -10.91
CA ASP A 52 -23.21 3.68 -11.65
C ASP A 52 -22.39 3.69 -12.97
N GLY A 53 -21.65 2.62 -13.27
CA GLY A 53 -20.80 2.52 -14.47
C GLY A 53 -19.51 3.36 -14.42
N GLU A 54 -19.18 3.92 -13.26
CA GLU A 54 -18.03 4.82 -13.02
C GLU A 54 -16.77 4.09 -12.52
N TYR A 55 -16.78 2.75 -12.45
CA TYR A 55 -15.70 1.94 -11.87
C TYR A 55 -14.29 2.26 -12.43
N LYS A 56 -14.16 2.68 -13.69
CA LYS A 56 -12.87 3.08 -14.26
C LYS A 56 -12.32 4.35 -13.60
N ALA A 57 -13.18 5.35 -13.38
CA ALA A 57 -12.80 6.59 -12.71
C ALA A 57 -12.45 6.31 -11.24
N PHE A 58 -13.20 5.42 -10.59
CA PHE A 58 -12.89 4.93 -9.26
C PHE A 58 -11.49 4.29 -9.21
N LEU A 59 -11.20 3.32 -10.09
CA LEU A 59 -9.90 2.63 -10.08
C LEU A 59 -8.76 3.61 -10.32
N MET A 60 -8.90 4.57 -11.25
CA MET A 60 -7.90 5.61 -11.46
C MET A 60 -7.60 6.42 -10.20
N ALA A 61 -8.64 6.83 -9.45
CA ALA A 61 -8.46 7.56 -8.21
C ALA A 61 -7.84 6.68 -7.10
N ALA A 62 -8.27 5.43 -6.98
CA ALA A 62 -7.78 4.49 -5.99
C ALA A 62 -6.30 4.12 -6.20
N ARG A 63 -5.85 3.98 -7.45
CA ARG A 63 -4.45 3.71 -7.78
C ARG A 63 -3.48 4.75 -7.22
N VAL A 64 -3.87 6.02 -7.19
CA VAL A 64 -3.07 7.09 -6.56
C VAL A 64 -2.87 6.81 -5.07
N LEU A 65 -3.91 6.34 -4.38
CA LEU A 65 -3.84 6.00 -2.96
C LEU A 65 -2.99 4.73 -2.72
N VAL A 66 -3.11 3.73 -3.59
CA VAL A 66 -2.28 2.50 -3.54
C VAL A 66 -0.80 2.87 -3.56
N LEU A 67 -0.40 3.72 -4.52
CA LEU A 67 1.00 4.11 -4.69
C LEU A 67 1.51 5.03 -3.59
N ASP A 68 0.64 5.82 -2.96
CA ASP A 68 0.99 6.64 -1.79
C ASP A 68 1.16 5.78 -0.52
N ARG A 69 0.40 4.68 -0.39
CA ARG A 69 0.49 3.77 0.76
C ARG A 69 1.60 2.73 0.62
N PHE A 70 1.79 2.20 -0.59
CA PHE A 70 2.62 1.02 -0.86
C PHE A 70 3.56 1.22 -2.06
N PRO A 71 4.42 2.26 -2.06
CA PRO A 71 5.38 2.41 -3.14
C PRO A 71 6.44 1.30 -3.11
N PRO A 72 7.05 0.95 -4.25
CA PRO A 72 8.14 0.00 -4.30
C PRO A 72 9.43 0.64 -3.75
N LEU A 73 9.57 0.60 -2.42
CA LEU A 73 10.69 1.19 -1.68
C LEU A 73 12.03 0.54 -2.04
N GLY A 74 13.10 1.35 -1.99
CA GLY A 74 14.47 0.89 -2.22
C GLY A 74 14.87 0.76 -3.69
N LEU A 75 14.01 1.20 -4.60
CA LEU A 75 14.30 1.30 -6.04
C LEU A 75 14.42 2.77 -6.46
N ASP A 76 15.22 3.01 -7.50
CA ASP A 76 15.31 4.32 -8.15
C ASP A 76 14.01 4.58 -8.94
N PRO A 77 13.27 5.68 -8.68
CA PRO A 77 12.05 6.03 -9.41
C PRO A 77 12.20 6.14 -10.92
N SER A 78 13.42 6.38 -11.41
CA SER A 78 13.72 6.47 -12.85
C SER A 78 14.07 5.12 -13.49
N SER A 79 14.09 4.03 -12.70
CA SER A 79 14.44 2.70 -13.18
C SER A 79 13.25 1.95 -13.77
N LYS A 80 13.52 1.15 -14.81
CA LYS A 80 12.55 0.22 -15.39
C LYS A 80 12.00 -0.77 -14.36
N GLU A 81 12.82 -1.19 -13.40
CA GLU A 81 12.39 -2.08 -12.32
C GLU A 81 11.33 -1.41 -11.43
N TYR A 82 11.50 -0.11 -11.12
CA TYR A 82 10.49 0.64 -10.38
C TYR A 82 9.17 0.71 -11.15
N GLU A 83 9.21 1.02 -12.45
CA GLU A 83 8.02 1.06 -13.31
C GLU A 83 7.29 -0.28 -13.35
N GLU A 84 8.02 -1.38 -13.53
CA GLU A 84 7.45 -2.74 -13.54
C GLU A 84 6.80 -3.10 -12.20
N ARG A 85 7.40 -2.68 -11.07
CA ARG A 85 6.84 -2.90 -9.73
C ARG A 85 5.59 -2.08 -9.48
N VAL A 86 5.58 -0.81 -9.90
CA VAL A 86 4.39 0.05 -9.83
C VAL A 86 3.24 -0.55 -10.62
N LEU A 87 3.52 -1.02 -11.84
CA LEU A 87 2.49 -1.65 -12.68
C LEU A 87 1.92 -2.91 -12.03
N ALA A 88 2.79 -3.82 -11.56
CA ALA A 88 2.36 -5.04 -10.89
C ALA A 88 1.51 -4.77 -9.63
N GLU A 89 1.86 -3.73 -8.88
CA GLU A 89 1.11 -3.32 -7.68
C GLU A 89 -0.30 -2.84 -8.02
N VAL A 90 -0.41 -1.98 -9.03
CA VAL A 90 -1.69 -1.45 -9.52
C VAL A 90 -2.56 -2.56 -10.12
N GLU A 91 -1.97 -3.44 -10.93
CA GLU A 91 -2.69 -4.56 -11.55
C GLU A 91 -3.22 -5.55 -10.51
N ALA A 92 -2.43 -5.84 -9.47
CA ALA A 92 -2.85 -6.69 -8.37
C ALA A 92 -4.06 -6.10 -7.62
N PHE A 93 -4.02 -4.80 -7.31
CA PHE A 93 -5.14 -4.10 -6.68
C PHE A 93 -6.39 -4.10 -7.56
N ASP A 94 -6.26 -3.78 -8.86
CA ASP A 94 -7.39 -3.75 -9.77
C ASP A 94 -8.04 -5.13 -9.89
N LEU A 95 -7.23 -6.19 -10.01
CA LEU A 95 -7.72 -7.56 -10.06
C LEU A 95 -8.50 -7.92 -8.79
N ASP A 96 -7.95 -7.58 -7.62
CA ASP A 96 -8.58 -7.81 -6.33
C ASP A 96 -9.97 -7.13 -6.23
N MET A 97 -10.08 -5.89 -6.70
CA MET A 97 -11.37 -5.18 -6.83
C MET A 97 -12.31 -5.86 -7.82
N MET A 98 -11.82 -6.28 -9.00
CA MET A 98 -12.64 -6.97 -10.00
C MET A 98 -13.20 -8.30 -9.49
N LEU A 99 -12.49 -8.97 -8.58
CA LEU A 99 -12.95 -10.20 -7.93
C LEU A 99 -13.98 -9.96 -6.82
N SER A 100 -14.39 -8.71 -6.58
CA SER A 100 -15.32 -8.29 -5.51
C SER A 100 -16.59 -9.11 -5.37
N ARG A 101 -17.13 -9.67 -6.46
CA ARG A 101 -18.39 -10.44 -6.48
C ARG A 101 -18.21 -11.95 -6.26
N ILE A 102 -16.96 -12.44 -6.30
CA ILE A 102 -16.65 -13.88 -6.31
C ILE A 102 -15.74 -14.25 -5.15
N HIS A 103 -14.83 -13.35 -4.74
CA HIS A 103 -13.92 -13.59 -3.63
C HIS A 103 -14.70 -13.75 -2.31
N PRO A 104 -14.45 -14.81 -1.51
CA PRO A 104 -15.21 -15.09 -0.29
C PRO A 104 -15.24 -13.92 0.69
N ASP A 105 -14.13 -13.20 0.84
CA ASP A 105 -14.04 -12.07 1.77
C ASP A 105 -14.74 -10.81 1.24
N HIS A 106 -15.02 -10.76 -0.06
CA HIS A 106 -15.53 -9.56 -0.72
C HIS A 106 -17.03 -9.65 -0.97
N ARG A 107 -17.54 -10.85 -1.28
CA ARG A 107 -18.90 -11.06 -1.79
C ARG A 107 -19.99 -10.44 -0.90
N ASP A 108 -19.78 -10.46 0.42
CA ASP A 108 -20.77 -10.06 1.42
C ASP A 108 -20.69 -8.56 1.81
N VAL A 109 -19.76 -7.79 1.24
CA VAL A 109 -19.58 -6.36 1.57
C VAL A 109 -20.58 -5.48 0.81
N PRO A 110 -21.58 -4.84 1.46
CA PRO A 110 -22.60 -4.08 0.75
C PRO A 110 -22.04 -2.86 0.01
N ALA A 111 -22.72 -2.41 -1.04
CA ALA A 111 -22.41 -1.15 -1.70
C ALA A 111 -22.64 0.03 -0.73
N SER A 112 -21.76 1.05 -0.82
CA SER A 112 -21.95 2.33 -0.14
C SER A 112 -23.15 3.06 -0.74
N THR A 113 -23.90 3.79 0.08
CA THR A 113 -24.96 4.70 -0.40
C THR A 113 -24.44 6.12 -0.72
N GLY A 114 -23.16 6.39 -0.45
CA GLY A 114 -22.56 7.71 -0.61
C GLY A 114 -21.57 7.78 -1.77
N ASP A 115 -21.48 8.97 -2.39
CA ASP A 115 -20.49 9.28 -3.44
C ASP A 115 -19.07 9.01 -2.94
N TRP A 116 -18.29 8.30 -3.75
CA TRP A 116 -16.95 7.86 -3.43
C TRP A 116 -15.90 8.96 -3.62
N ARG A 117 -16.16 9.95 -4.49
CA ARG A 117 -15.18 10.97 -4.88
C ARG A 117 -14.57 11.74 -3.71
N PRO A 118 -15.34 12.18 -2.69
CA PRO A 118 -14.76 12.90 -1.56
C PRO A 118 -13.80 12.02 -0.75
N TYR A 119 -14.05 10.71 -0.71
CA TYR A 119 -13.30 9.75 0.11
C TYR A 119 -12.04 9.22 -0.57
N LEU A 120 -11.93 9.36 -1.89
CA LEU A 120 -10.78 8.93 -2.68
C LEU A 120 -9.84 10.10 -2.98
N THR A 121 -9.48 10.84 -1.95
CA THR A 121 -8.46 11.89 -2.02
C THR A 121 -7.27 11.53 -1.11
N LEU A 122 -6.07 11.96 -1.47
CA LEU A 122 -4.89 11.78 -0.61
C LEU A 122 -5.07 12.42 0.76
N TYR A 123 -5.75 13.56 0.81
CA TYR A 123 -6.02 14.26 2.07
C TYR A 123 -6.88 13.41 3.01
N GLU A 124 -8.05 12.96 2.55
CA GLU A 124 -8.94 12.14 3.37
C GLU A 124 -8.31 10.78 3.69
N ASP A 125 -7.57 10.20 2.75
CA ASP A 125 -6.88 8.94 2.98
C ASP A 125 -5.78 9.03 4.03
N ARG A 126 -4.94 10.07 3.97
CA ARG A 126 -3.91 10.31 4.99
C ARG A 126 -4.53 10.66 6.34
N LYS A 127 -5.65 11.39 6.36
CA LYS A 127 -6.40 11.67 7.60
C LYS A 127 -6.86 10.36 8.25
N ARG A 128 -7.50 9.45 7.49
CA ARG A 128 -7.88 8.12 8.00
C ARG A 128 -6.67 7.35 8.53
N ARG A 129 -5.54 7.37 7.83
CA ARG A 129 -4.30 6.70 8.30
C ARG A 129 -3.76 7.27 9.60
N ARG A 130 -3.86 8.58 9.83
CA ARG A 130 -3.48 9.17 11.11
C ARG A 130 -4.39 8.68 12.23
N GLU A 131 -5.70 8.63 12.00
CA GLU A 131 -6.69 8.10 12.95
C GLU A 131 -6.46 6.60 13.23
N GLU A 132 -6.18 5.80 12.19
CA GLU A 132 -5.79 4.39 12.29
C GLU A 132 -4.53 4.21 13.14
N TRP A 133 -3.51 5.04 12.92
CA TRP A 133 -2.25 5.00 13.69
C TRP A 133 -2.46 5.36 15.16
N GLU A 134 -3.20 6.43 15.44
CA GLU A 134 -3.55 6.84 16.80
C GLU A 134 -4.32 5.74 17.55
N ALA A 135 -5.23 5.06 16.87
CA ALA A 135 -6.01 3.94 17.43
C ALA A 135 -5.14 2.72 17.82
N THR A 136 -3.95 2.56 17.23
CA THR A 136 -3.00 1.48 17.57
C THR A 136 -2.09 1.80 18.76
N GLY A 137 -2.28 2.95 19.40
CA GLY A 137 -1.48 3.43 20.55
C GLY A 137 -0.54 4.59 20.21
N GLY A 138 -0.54 5.05 18.95
CA GLY A 138 0.20 6.22 18.49
C GLY A 138 1.72 6.08 18.60
N GLY A 139 2.39 7.22 18.76
CA GLY A 139 3.86 7.31 18.75
C GLY A 139 4.43 7.65 17.38
N ARG A 140 5.74 7.49 17.20
CA ARG A 140 6.41 7.80 15.93
C ARG A 140 6.07 6.72 14.89
N PRO A 141 5.48 7.07 13.73
CA PRO A 141 5.23 6.13 12.66
C PRO A 141 6.50 5.42 12.20
N ILE A 142 6.42 4.11 12.06
CA ILE A 142 7.52 3.27 11.55
C ILE A 142 7.24 2.70 10.16
N ASP A 143 5.97 2.65 9.75
CA ASP A 143 5.57 2.10 8.45
C ASP A 143 5.38 3.24 7.47
N HIS A 144 5.82 3.04 6.23
CA HIS A 144 5.79 4.06 5.18
C HIS A 144 4.40 4.71 5.03
N GLN A 145 3.33 3.90 5.00
CA GLN A 145 1.97 4.42 4.85
C GLN A 145 1.59 5.41 5.95
N TYR A 146 2.05 5.21 7.19
CA TYR A 146 1.77 6.13 8.30
C TYR A 146 2.77 7.29 8.31
N ILE A 147 4.05 7.05 7.99
CA ILE A 147 5.06 8.11 7.86
C ILE A 147 4.57 9.18 6.88
N VAL A 148 4.17 8.78 5.67
CA VAL A 148 3.66 9.71 4.63
C VAL A 148 2.35 10.41 5.05
N ALA A 149 1.56 9.78 5.91
CA ALA A 149 0.34 10.38 6.44
C ALA A 149 0.62 11.54 7.42
N PHE A 150 1.79 11.55 8.07
CA PHE A 150 2.24 12.62 8.98
C PHE A 150 3.29 13.56 8.38
N ASP A 151 3.98 13.18 7.29
CA ASP A 151 5.07 13.95 6.66
C ASP A 151 4.61 15.20 5.88
N VAL A 152 3.32 15.52 5.88
CA VAL A 152 2.77 16.62 5.09
C VAL A 152 1.93 17.57 5.95
N GLU A 153 2.57 18.65 6.41
CA GLU A 153 1.88 19.94 6.47
C GLU A 153 1.40 20.27 5.05
N GLU A 154 0.12 20.60 4.91
CA GLU A 154 -0.63 20.81 3.67
C GLU A 154 0.23 21.32 2.49
N PRO A 155 0.34 20.58 1.37
CA PRO A 155 0.88 21.18 0.17
C PRO A 155 -0.19 22.09 -0.43
N LYS A 156 0.11 23.39 -0.52
CA LYS A 156 -0.70 24.39 -1.24
C LYS A 156 -0.75 24.14 -2.77
N THR A 157 -0.31 22.99 -3.25
CA THR A 157 -0.26 22.62 -4.66
C THR A 157 -0.64 21.14 -4.86
N PRO A 158 -1.44 20.80 -5.88
CA PRO A 158 -1.89 19.43 -6.08
C PRO A 158 -0.72 18.56 -6.55
N TYR A 159 -0.36 17.55 -5.75
CA TYR A 159 0.63 16.51 -6.09
C TYR A 159 0.38 15.81 -7.43
N LEU A 160 -0.87 15.87 -7.92
CA LEU A 160 -1.30 15.34 -9.21
C LEU A 160 -0.51 15.94 -10.39
N THR A 161 -0.06 17.20 -10.29
CA THR A 161 0.74 17.86 -11.33
C THR A 161 2.18 17.34 -11.36
N ALA A 162 2.75 16.97 -10.20
CA ALA A 162 4.10 16.41 -10.11
C ALA A 162 4.14 14.92 -10.46
N PHE A 163 3.10 14.16 -10.07
CA PHE A 163 3.03 12.73 -10.37
C PHE A 163 2.79 12.48 -11.86
N LEU A 164 1.87 13.21 -12.50
CA LEU A 164 1.60 13.04 -13.95
C LEU A 164 2.77 13.51 -14.83
N SER A 165 3.60 14.46 -14.38
CA SER A 165 4.78 14.88 -15.15
C SER A 165 5.86 13.80 -15.26
N CYS A 166 5.83 12.77 -14.43
CA CYS A 166 6.76 11.63 -14.51
C CYS A 166 6.27 10.52 -15.46
N PHE A 167 5.00 10.54 -15.90
CA PHE A 167 4.43 9.52 -16.78
C PHE A 167 4.03 10.06 -18.17
N VAL A 168 4.16 11.36 -18.39
CA VAL A 168 3.97 12.00 -19.71
C VAL A 168 5.32 12.59 -20.13
N GLY A 169 6.18 11.73 -20.67
CA GLY A 169 7.45 12.07 -21.32
C GLY A 169 7.60 11.26 -22.60
#